data_AF-A0A0E3RK40-F1
#
_entry.id   AF-A0A0E3RK40-F1
#
_cell.length_a   1.000
_cell.length_b   1.000
_cell.length_c   1.000
_cell.angle_alpha   90.00
_cell.angle_beta   90.00
_cell.angle_gamma   90.00
#
_symmetry.space_group_name_H-M   'P 1'
#
loop_
_entity.id
_entity.type
_entity.pdbx_description
1 polymer ?
#
loop_
_entity_poly.entity_id
_entity_poly.type
_entity_poly.pdbx_seq_one_letter_code
_entity_poly.pdbx_strand_id
1 'polypeptide(L)'
;MYLEIAMLAYFVVLFLTIRDIRIFKRTGYISYRKGALKGLAASSLILIGAISIEAKPEIGLLIVLLGLYINRKGVREPVFTNAGTLDRFLGKTDYRRANRLRKNGQKAAPDRK
;
A
#
# COMPACT_ATOMS: atom_id res chain seq x y z
N MET A 1 3.97 13.73 23.72
CA MET A 1 2.63 13.43 23.16
C MET A 1 2.54 13.65 21.64
N TYR A 2 2.94 14.81 21.09
CA TYR A 2 2.79 15.09 19.65
C TYR A 2 3.68 14.23 18.74
N LEU A 3 4.92 13.99 19.15
CA LEU A 3 5.86 13.15 18.40
C LEU A 3 5.33 11.71 18.29
N GLU A 4 4.77 11.18 19.37
CA GLU A 4 4.20 9.85 19.46
C GLU A 4 2.99 9.69 18.52
N ILE A 5 2.13 10.72 18.45
CA ILE A 5 1.01 10.77 17.49
C ILE A 5 1.53 10.78 16.05
N ALA A 6 2.56 11.59 15.76
CA ALA A 6 3.17 11.68 14.43
C ALA A 6 3.86 10.38 14.02
N MET A 7 4.56 9.73 14.94
CA MET A 7 5.20 8.43 14.71
C MET A 7 4.18 7.32 14.51
N LEU A 8 3.05 7.33 15.24
CA LEU A 8 1.94 6.42 14.99
C LEU A 8 1.40 6.60 13.56
N ALA A 9 1.16 7.84 13.14
CA ALA A 9 0.73 8.15 11.77
C ALA A 9 1.75 7.65 10.72
N TYR A 10 3.05 7.85 10.97
CA TYR A 10 4.13 7.35 10.12
C TYR A 10 4.07 5.83 9.96
N PHE A 11 4.05 5.09 11.08
CA PHE A 11 4.04 3.63 11.04
C PHE A 11 2.79 3.06 10.39
N VAL A 12 1.62 3.66 10.64
CA VAL A 12 0.36 3.24 9.98
C VAL A 12 0.47 3.43 8.47
N VAL A 13 0.92 4.59 7.99
CA VAL A 13 1.05 4.83 6.55
C VAL A 13 2.11 3.93 5.93
N LEU A 14 3.26 3.76 6.57
CA LEU A 14 4.32 2.87 6.11
C LEU A 14 3.84 1.41 6.03
N PHE A 15 3.12 0.93 7.04
CA PHE A 15 2.52 -0.40 7.05
C PHE A 15 1.57 -0.62 5.85
N LEU A 16 0.69 0.35 5.59
CA LEU A 16 -0.24 0.29 4.46
C LEU A 16 0.50 0.30 3.12
N THR A 17 1.59 1.08 3.01
CA THR A 17 2.47 1.12 1.84
C THR A 17 3.14 -0.24 1.59
N ILE A 18 3.71 -0.85 2.62
CA ILE A 18 4.32 -2.20 2.52
C ILE A 18 3.26 -3.23 2.13
N ARG A 19 2.04 -3.13 2.65
CA ARG A 19 0.93 -4.00 2.24
C ARG A 19 0.62 -3.85 0.75
N ASP A 20 0.56 -2.63 0.24
CA ASP A 20 0.31 -2.37 -1.18
C ASP A 20 1.45 -2.92 -2.07
N ILE A 21 2.72 -2.80 -1.63
CA ILE A 21 3.88 -3.40 -2.31
C ILE A 21 3.75 -4.93 -2.36
N ARG A 22 3.37 -5.57 -1.25
CA ARG A 22 3.17 -7.04 -1.20
C ARG A 22 2.04 -7.50 -2.12
N ILE A 23 0.94 -6.74 -2.18
CA ILE A 23 -0.16 -7.02 -3.10
C ILE A 23 0.30 -6.87 -4.55
N PHE A 24 1.02 -5.80 -4.88
CA PHE A 24 1.58 -5.62 -6.22
C PHE A 24 2.54 -6.75 -6.61
N LYS A 25 3.42 -7.18 -5.71
CA LYS A 25 4.33 -8.31 -5.93
C LYS A 25 3.57 -9.61 -6.24
N ARG A 26 2.42 -9.84 -5.59
CA ARG A 26 1.58 -11.04 -5.78
C ARG A 26 0.69 -10.99 -7.02
N THR A 27 0.07 -9.85 -7.32
CA THR A 27 -0.97 -9.69 -8.35
C THR A 27 -0.45 -9.09 -9.65
N GLY A 28 0.49 -8.14 -9.55
CA GLY A 28 0.95 -7.32 -10.66
C GLY A 28 0.03 -6.15 -11.04
N TYR A 29 -1.01 -5.86 -10.25
CA TYR A 29 -1.93 -4.76 -10.55
C TYR A 29 -1.27 -3.39 -10.37
N ILE A 30 -1.28 -2.60 -11.46
CA ILE A 30 -0.59 -1.30 -11.52
C ILE A 30 -1.20 -0.30 -10.54
N SER A 31 -2.49 -0.41 -10.22
CA SER A 31 -3.14 0.46 -9.22
C SER A 31 -2.47 0.36 -7.84
N TYR A 32 -2.02 -0.83 -7.44
CA TYR A 32 -1.33 -1.08 -6.17
C TYR A 32 0.12 -0.56 -6.21
N ARG A 33 0.79 -0.60 -7.37
CA ARG A 33 2.08 0.08 -7.55
C ARG A 33 1.94 1.60 -7.41
N LYS A 34 0.94 2.20 -8.05
CA LYS A 34 0.65 3.65 -7.92
C LYS A 34 0.30 4.01 -6.47
N GLY A 35 -0.49 3.16 -5.81
CA GLY A 35 -0.83 3.28 -4.39
C GLY A 35 0.41 3.26 -3.49
N ALA A 36 1.29 2.28 -3.67
CA ALA A 36 2.54 2.17 -2.93
C ALA A 36 3.46 3.38 -3.14
N LEU A 37 3.58 3.90 -4.37
CA LEU A 37 4.41 5.08 -4.64
C LEU A 37 3.87 6.33 -3.93
N LYS A 38 2.55 6.55 -3.96
CA LYS A 38 1.90 7.64 -3.21
C LYS A 38 2.09 7.48 -1.71
N GLY A 39 1.93 6.26 -1.19
CA GLY A 39 2.12 5.95 0.22
C GLY A 39 3.56 6.16 0.69
N LEU A 40 4.55 5.87 -0.16
CA LEU A 40 5.95 6.17 0.13
C LEU A 40 6.18 7.68 0.23
N ALA A 41 5.75 8.45 -0.77
CA ALA A 41 5.88 9.91 -0.75
C ALA A 41 5.18 10.54 0.47
N ALA A 42 3.97 10.07 0.79
CA ALA A 42 3.24 10.52 1.98
C ALA A 42 3.96 10.14 3.28
N SER A 43 4.49 8.92 3.40
CA SER A 43 5.25 8.51 4.59
C SER A 43 6.51 9.33 4.80
N SER A 44 7.20 9.72 3.73
CA SER A 44 8.35 10.62 3.81
C SER A 44 7.95 12.01 4.32
N LEU A 45 6.83 12.55 3.81
CA LEU A 45 6.33 13.85 4.28
C LEU A 45 5.92 13.81 5.76
N ILE A 46 5.27 12.72 6.19
CA ILE A 46 4.92 12.52 7.60
C ILE A 46 6.18 12.45 8.47
N LEU A 47 7.22 11.76 8.03
CA LEU A 47 8.48 11.67 8.78
C LEU A 47 9.16 13.04 8.91
N ILE A 48 9.18 13.84 7.84
CA ILE A 48 9.67 15.22 7.88
C ILE A 48 8.87 16.05 8.90
N GLY A 49 7.54 15.91 8.89
CA GLY A 49 6.67 16.57 9.87
C GLY A 49 6.96 16.13 11.30
N ALA A 50 7.16 14.82 11.53
CA ALA A 50 7.49 14.26 12.83
C ALA A 50 8.81 14.81 13.39
N ILE A 51 9.87 14.86 12.57
CA ILE A 51 11.16 15.45 12.95
C ILE A 51 10.99 16.95 13.27
N SER A 52 10.14 17.65 12.54
CA SER A 52 9.89 19.09 12.72
C SER A 52 9.15 19.45 14.02
N ILE A 53 8.52 18.46 14.69
CA ILE A 53 7.79 18.69 15.95
C ILE A 53 8.72 19.16 17.07
N GLU A 54 9.98 18.70 17.10
CA GLU A 54 10.95 19.10 18.13
C GLU A 54 11.27 20.60 18.05
N ALA A 55 11.23 21.19 16.85
CA ALA A 55 11.49 22.61 16.64
C ALA A 55 10.22 23.47 16.83
N LYS A 56 9.11 23.08 16.16
CA LYS A 56 7.82 23.80 16.21
C LYS A 56 6.66 22.81 16.06
N PRO A 57 5.99 22.41 17.16
CA PRO A 57 4.95 21.39 17.14
C PRO A 57 3.81 21.66 16.14
N GLU A 58 3.34 22.90 16.04
CA GLU A 58 2.20 23.27 15.19
C GLU A 58 2.53 23.07 13.71
N ILE A 59 3.75 23.46 13.29
CA ILE A 59 4.23 23.30 11.92
C ILE A 59 4.47 21.82 11.62
N GLY A 60 5.10 21.09 12.54
CA GLY A 60 5.31 19.65 12.39
C GLY A 60 4.01 18.88 12.21
N LEU A 61 3.01 19.16 13.05
CA LEU A 61 1.68 18.57 12.94
C LEU A 61 0.94 18.95 11.65
N LEU A 62 1.10 20.18 11.16
CA LEU A 62 0.56 20.60 9.86
C LEU A 62 1.17 19.79 8.71
N ILE A 63 2.48 19.57 8.73
CA ILE A 63 3.17 18.76 7.72
C ILE A 63 2.70 17.30 7.78
N VAL A 64 2.55 16.73 8.98
CA VAL A 64 1.98 15.39 9.19
C VAL A 64 0.57 15.29 8.59
N LEU A 65 -0.27 16.29 8.86
CA LEU A 65 -1.62 16.36 8.33
C LEU A 65 -1.64 16.40 6.79
N LEU A 66 -0.75 17.20 6.18
CA LEU A 66 -0.61 17.25 4.72
C LEU A 66 -0.19 15.88 4.14
N GLY A 67 0.76 15.19 4.77
CA GLY A 67 1.17 13.84 4.38
C GLY A 67 0.00 12.84 4.44
N LEU A 68 -0.78 12.87 5.52
CA LEU A 68 -1.98 12.04 5.66
C LEU A 68 -3.04 12.39 4.61
N TYR A 69 -3.24 13.68 4.34
CA TYR A 69 -4.20 14.17 3.35
C TYR A 69 -3.87 13.69 1.93
N ILE A 70 -2.58 13.64 1.57
CA ILE A 70 -2.12 13.16 0.26
C ILE A 70 -2.23 11.63 0.15
N ASN A 71 -2.13 10.88 1.26
CA ASN A 71 -2.18 9.40 1.28
C ASN A 71 -3.58 8.79 1.04
N ARG A 72 -4.48 9.52 0.37
CA ARG A 72 -5.81 9.01 0.03
C ARG A 72 -5.73 7.83 -0.93
N LYS A 73 -6.56 6.82 -0.69
CA LYS A 73 -6.70 5.67 -1.59
C LYS A 73 -7.38 6.11 -2.90
N GLY A 74 -6.82 5.73 -4.03
CA GLY A 74 -7.47 5.83 -5.33
C GLY A 74 -8.32 4.59 -5.67
N VAL A 75 -8.92 4.58 -6.86
CA VAL A 75 -9.62 3.42 -7.42
C VAL A 75 -8.64 2.26 -7.62
N ARG A 76 -9.01 1.06 -7.17
CA ARG A 76 -8.17 -0.15 -7.20
C ARG A 76 -9.01 -1.38 -7.56
N GLU A 77 -8.39 -2.37 -8.19
CA GLU A 77 -9.02 -3.65 -8.46
C GLU A 77 -9.27 -4.43 -7.16
N PRO A 78 -10.40 -5.13 -7.04
CA PRO A 78 -10.67 -6.00 -5.90
C PRO A 78 -9.71 -7.19 -5.91
N VAL A 79 -8.93 -7.37 -4.83
CA VAL A 79 -7.93 -8.45 -4.69
C VAL A 79 -8.27 -9.46 -3.59
N PHE A 80 -9.31 -9.18 -2.81
CA PHE A 80 -9.78 -10.03 -1.71
C PHE A 80 -11.23 -10.41 -2.01
N THR A 81 -11.46 -11.68 -2.29
CA THR A 81 -12.80 -12.25 -2.46
C THR A 81 -13.16 -13.09 -1.24
N ASN A 82 -12.31 -14.06 -0.88
CA ASN A 82 -12.54 -15.00 0.22
C ASN A 82 -11.49 -14.92 1.34
N ALA A 83 -10.51 -14.03 1.24
CA ALA A 83 -9.48 -13.87 2.28
C ALA A 83 -10.07 -13.45 3.64
N GLY A 84 -9.62 -14.10 4.73
CA GLY A 84 -9.96 -13.73 6.11
C GLY A 84 -9.31 -12.40 6.55
N THR A 85 -9.73 -11.85 7.69
CA THR A 85 -9.31 -10.52 8.17
C THR A 85 -7.80 -10.39 8.37
N LEU A 86 -7.16 -11.39 8.99
CA LEU A 86 -5.70 -11.40 9.21
C LEU A 86 -4.93 -11.52 7.88
N ASP A 87 -5.46 -12.29 6.94
CA ASP A 87 -4.85 -12.45 5.62
C ASP A 87 -4.92 -11.14 4.82
N ARG A 88 -6.06 -10.44 4.87
CA ARG A 88 -6.22 -9.10 4.29
C ARG A 88 -5.27 -8.09 4.92
N PHE A 89 -5.14 -8.11 6.24
CA PHE A 89 -4.22 -7.25 6.98
C PHE A 89 -2.77 -7.43 6.51
N LEU A 90 -2.36 -8.69 6.31
CA LEU A 90 -1.04 -9.05 5.79
C LEU A 90 -0.92 -8.94 4.25
N GLY A 91 -1.94 -8.43 3.56
CA GLY A 91 -1.94 -8.27 2.10
C GLY A 91 -1.86 -9.60 1.34
N LYS A 92 -2.31 -10.71 1.93
CA LYS A 92 -2.47 -12.01 1.25
C LYS A 92 -3.71 -11.97 0.38
N THR A 93 -3.49 -12.07 -0.93
CA THR A 93 -4.53 -11.99 -1.95
C THR A 93 -4.89 -13.37 -2.46
N ASP A 94 -6.15 -13.54 -2.85
CA ASP A 94 -6.65 -14.77 -3.46
C ASP A 94 -6.07 -14.95 -4.89
N TYR A 95 -5.67 -13.84 -5.52
CA TYR A 95 -5.02 -13.83 -6.83
C TYR A 95 -3.50 -13.95 -6.70
N ARG A 96 -2.91 -14.98 -7.33
CA ARG A 96 -1.47 -15.07 -7.63
C ARG A 96 -1.23 -14.96 -9.13
N ARG A 97 -0.28 -14.13 -9.53
CA ARG A 97 0.22 -13.94 -10.91
C ARG A 97 0.45 -15.26 -11.69
N ALA A 98 0.76 -16.37 -11.00
CA ALA A 98 0.91 -17.71 -11.58
C ALA A 98 -0.35 -18.23 -12.32
N ASN A 99 -1.58 -17.86 -11.91
CA ASN A 99 -2.80 -18.29 -12.59
C ASN A 99 -2.96 -17.66 -13.99
N ARG A 100 -2.32 -16.53 -14.27
CA ARG A 100 -2.37 -15.87 -15.59
C ARG A 100 -1.45 -16.58 -16.60
N LEU A 101 -0.28 -17.03 -16.16
CA LEU A 101 0.65 -17.79 -16.99
C LEU A 101 0.13 -19.22 -17.28
N ARG A 102 -0.47 -19.91 -16.30
CA ARG A 102 -1.12 -21.21 -16.53
C ARG A 102 -2.28 -21.15 -17.53
N LYS A 103 -3.14 -20.14 -17.44
CA LYS A 103 -4.30 -19.99 -18.34
C LYS A 103 -3.87 -19.70 -19.79
N ASN A 104 -2.76 -18.98 -19.98
CA ASN A 104 -2.20 -18.71 -21.30
C ASN A 104 -1.45 -19.92 -21.88
N GLY A 105 -0.74 -20.69 -21.05
CA GLY A 105 -0.09 -21.94 -21.48
C GLY A 105 -1.08 -23.05 -21.88
N GLN A 106 -2.23 -23.15 -21.20
CA GLN A 106 -3.28 -24.11 -21.57
C GLN A 106 -4.04 -23.74 -22.86
N LYS A 107 -4.16 -22.46 -23.19
CA LYS A 107 -4.73 -22.01 -24.46
C LYS A 107 -3.78 -22.15 -25.66
N ALA A 108 -2.48 -22.33 -25.41
CA ALA A 108 -1.45 -22.44 -26.44
C ALA A 108 -1.12 -23.90 -26.83
N ALA A 109 -1.71 -24.90 -26.16
CA ALA A 109 -1.66 -26.27 -26.62
C ALA A 109 -2.69 -26.43 -27.75
N PRO A 110 -2.28 -26.67 -29.01
CA PRO A 110 -3.25 -27.00 -30.05
C PRO A 110 -3.84 -28.35 -29.69
N ASP A 111 -5.17 -28.43 -29.74
CA ASP A 111 -5.93 -29.68 -29.65
C ASP A 111 -5.46 -30.57 -30.79
N ARG A 112 -4.50 -31.48 -30.52
CA ARG A 112 -4.08 -32.50 -31.49
C ARG A 112 -5.20 -33.53 -31.55
N LYS A 113 -6.08 -33.37 -32.52
CA LYS A 113 -6.94 -34.43 -33.05
C LYS A 113 -6.31 -35.01 -34.30
#